data_AF-A0A645J2H3-F1
#
_entry.id   AF-A0A645J2H3-F1
#
_cell.length_a   1.000
_cell.length_b   1.000
_cell.length_c   1.000
_cell.angle_alpha   90.00
_cell.angle_beta   90.00
_cell.angle_gamma   90.00
#
_symmetry.space_group_name_H-M   'P 1'
#
loop_
_entity.id
_entity.type
_entity.pdbx_description
1 polymer ?
#
loop_
_entity_poly.entity_id
_entity_poly.type
_entity_poly.pdbx_seq_one_letter_code
_entity_poly.pdbx_strand_id
1 'polypeptide(L)'
;MFIGAGPGSTGGGIKVTTFVVFALSVLSHARKQKDLNIYHRRLEDSVIKRACGNTGFYLFICAVGIFVLTFQNIDLKDAIFEAFSAVGTVGLTKGITPALPTLSKLAIILLMYSGRVGTLSVAMAVSIEHRDKSVIKNPVEKIIIG
;
A
#
# COMPACT_ATOMS: atom_id res chain seq x y z
N MET A 1 -2.68 -12.10 -2.46
CA MET A 1 -1.56 -12.21 -1.49
C MET A 1 -1.20 -10.81 -1.04
N PHE A 2 -0.92 -10.61 0.26
CA PHE A 2 -0.59 -9.28 0.80
C PHE A 2 0.87 -8.88 0.52
N ILE A 3 1.80 -9.81 0.76
CA ILE A 3 3.22 -9.64 0.49
C ILE A 3 3.50 -10.18 -0.91
N GLY A 4 4.02 -9.30 -1.77
CA GLY A 4 4.39 -9.59 -3.14
C GLY A 4 5.85 -10.04 -3.27
N ALA A 5 6.41 -9.85 -4.46
CA ALA A 5 7.78 -10.23 -4.78
C ALA A 5 8.82 -9.16 -4.39
N GLY A 6 10.10 -9.43 -4.65
CA GLY A 6 11.20 -8.50 -4.41
C GLY A 6 11.13 -7.21 -5.25
N PRO A 7 11.94 -6.19 -4.90
CA PRO A 7 12.06 -4.96 -5.70
C PRO A 7 12.58 -5.29 -7.11
N GLY A 8 12.13 -4.55 -8.12
CA GLY A 8 12.47 -4.83 -9.52
C GLY A 8 11.85 -6.09 -10.13
N SER A 9 11.10 -6.87 -9.34
CA SER A 9 10.36 -8.04 -9.84
C SER A 9 9.08 -7.62 -10.58
N THR A 10 8.60 -8.54 -11.41
CA THR A 10 7.33 -8.49 -12.11
C THR A 10 6.13 -8.75 -11.18
N GLY A 11 6.30 -9.30 -9.97
CA GLY A 11 5.15 -9.51 -9.07
C GLY A 11 4.63 -8.19 -8.49
N GLY A 12 3.31 -7.95 -8.55
CA GLY A 12 2.65 -6.81 -7.89
C GLY A 12 2.59 -6.95 -6.38
N GLY A 13 1.85 -6.05 -5.72
CA GLY A 13 1.67 -6.08 -4.27
C GLY A 13 2.66 -5.21 -3.47
N ILE A 14 2.57 -5.29 -2.13
CA ILE A 14 3.61 -4.70 -1.26
C ILE A 14 4.89 -5.51 -1.46
N LYS A 15 5.95 -4.86 -1.92
CA LYS A 15 7.25 -5.49 -2.09
C LYS A 15 7.80 -5.97 -0.75
N VAL A 16 8.49 -7.11 -0.75
CA VAL A 16 9.08 -7.71 0.46
C VAL A 16 9.97 -6.69 1.19
N THR A 17 10.77 -5.91 0.47
CA THR A 17 11.64 -4.89 1.06
C THR A 17 10.85 -3.77 1.75
N THR A 18 9.76 -3.30 1.14
CA THR A 18 8.87 -2.31 1.74
C THR A 18 8.24 -2.84 3.03
N PHE A 19 7.76 -4.08 3.01
CA PHE A 19 7.16 -4.71 4.18
C PHE A 19 8.18 -4.87 5.32
N VAL A 20 9.40 -5.31 5.02
CA VAL A 20 10.47 -5.47 6.03
C VAL A 20 10.85 -4.11 6.63
N VAL A 21 11.04 -3.07 5.82
CA VAL A 21 11.35 -1.72 6.31
C VAL A 21 10.21 -1.17 7.17
N PHE A 22 8.96 -1.37 6.76
CA PHE A 22 7.79 -0.97 7.54
C PHE A 22 7.73 -1.69 8.89
N ALA A 23 7.84 -3.02 8.91
CA ALA A 23 7.81 -3.82 10.14
C ALA A 23 8.95 -3.44 11.11
N LEU A 24 10.16 -3.27 10.59
CA LEU A 24 11.29 -2.81 11.39
C LEU A 24 11.11 -1.37 11.88
N SER A 25 10.45 -0.51 11.10
CA SER A 25 10.14 0.87 11.50
C SER A 25 9.23 0.89 12.71
N VAL A 26 8.16 0.08 12.69
CA VAL A 26 7.25 -0.08 13.83
C VAL A 26 8.00 -0.64 15.04
N LEU A 27 8.84 -1.67 14.87
CA LEU A 27 9.62 -2.25 15.96
C LEU A 27 10.65 -1.27 16.55
N SER A 28 11.37 -0.53 15.71
CA SER A 28 12.34 0.49 16.12
C SER A 28 11.65 1.61 16.89
N HIS A 29 10.47 2.03 16.44
CA HIS A 29 9.66 3.04 17.10
C HIS A 29 9.18 2.56 18.48
N ALA A 30 8.66 1.34 18.58
CA ALA A 30 8.29 0.73 19.86
C ALA A 30 9.47 0.60 20.83
N ARG A 31 10.69 0.36 20.31
CA ARG A 31 11.93 0.31 21.08
C ARG A 31 12.56 1.68 21.37
N LYS A 32 11.91 2.79 20.95
CA LYS A 32 12.43 4.17 21.07
C LYS A 32 13.82 4.37 20.46
N GLN A 33 14.17 3.57 19.45
CA GLN A 33 15.42 3.71 18.71
C GLN A 33 15.26 4.83 17.67
N LYS A 34 16.13 5.85 17.75
CA LYS A 34 16.10 7.01 16.85
C LYS A 34 16.44 6.65 15.40
N ASP A 35 17.35 5.70 15.22
CA ASP A 35 17.86 5.32 13.90
C ASP A 35 17.53 3.84 13.64
N LEU A 36 17.00 3.56 12.45
CA LEU A 36 16.73 2.20 12.02
C LEU A 36 17.96 1.65 11.29
N ASN A 37 18.62 0.68 11.94
CA ASN A 37 19.81 0.03 11.42
C ASN A 37 19.52 -1.42 11.00
N ILE A 38 19.96 -1.79 9.79
CA ILE A 38 19.90 -3.16 9.26
C ILE A 38 21.31 -3.56 8.84
N TYR A 39 21.81 -4.73 9.27
CA TYR A 39 23.16 -5.22 8.94
C TYR A 39 24.27 -4.17 9.15
N HIS A 40 24.23 -3.45 10.28
CA HIS A 40 25.14 -2.34 10.61
C HIS A 40 25.11 -1.15 9.63
N ARG A 41 24.07 -1.02 8.81
CA ARG A 41 23.84 0.15 7.94
C ARG A 41 22.59 0.89 8.38
N ARG A 42 22.70 2.23 8.48
CA ARG A 42 21.59 3.11 8.79
C ARG A 42 20.74 3.35 7.55
N LEU A 43 19.42 3.25 7.70
CA LEU A 43 18.46 3.63 6.67
C LEU A 43 18.13 5.13 6.75
N GLU A 44 17.97 5.76 5.60
CA GLU A 44 17.52 7.14 5.52
C GLU A 44 16.04 7.28 5.93
N ASP A 45 15.72 8.35 6.65
CA ASP A 45 14.33 8.67 7.05
C ASP A 45 13.41 8.84 5.83
N SER A 46 13.97 9.27 4.69
CA SER A 46 13.27 9.41 3.41
C SER A 46 12.68 8.06 2.95
N VAL A 47 13.46 6.98 3.08
CA VAL A 47 13.09 5.61 2.70
C VAL A 47 12.05 5.05 3.65
N ILE A 48 12.21 5.32 4.96
CA ILE A 48 11.24 4.89 5.99
C ILE A 48 9.88 5.54 5.73
N LYS A 49 9.84 6.86 5.53
CA LYS A 49 8.60 7.59 5.23
C LYS A 49 7.93 7.09 3.96
N ARG A 50 8.71 6.85 2.90
CA ARG A 50 8.19 6.26 1.65
C ARG A 50 7.62 4.86 1.87
N ALA A 51 8.29 4.01 2.65
CA ALA A 51 7.82 2.66 2.92
C ALA A 51 6.51 2.64 3.73
N CYS A 52 6.39 3.49 4.76
CA CYS A 52 5.16 3.66 5.53
C CYS A 52 4.03 4.23 4.66
N GLY A 53 4.31 5.27 3.86
CA GLY A 53 3.34 5.84 2.93
C GLY A 53 2.84 4.82 1.90
N ASN A 54 3.74 4.01 1.33
CA ASN A 54 3.37 2.96 0.38
C ASN A 54 2.46 1.91 1.01
N THR A 55 2.81 1.47 2.22
CA THR A 55 2.05 0.45 2.97
C THR A 55 0.67 0.97 3.34
N GLY A 56 0.59 2.22 3.83
CA GLY A 56 -0.69 2.87 4.15
C GLY A 56 -1.58 3.04 2.92
N PHE A 57 -1.04 3.53 1.80
CA PHE A 57 -1.80 3.70 0.57
C PHE A 57 -2.26 2.37 -0.02
N TYR A 58 -1.44 1.33 0.04
CA TYR A 58 -1.81 -0.03 -0.35
C TYR A 58 -3.00 -0.55 0.47
N LEU A 59 -2.93 -0.42 1.80
CA LEU A 59 -4.01 -0.84 2.69
C LEU A 59 -5.31 -0.05 2.44
N PHE A 60 -5.19 1.26 2.18
CA PHE A 60 -6.32 2.11 1.86
C PHE A 60 -7.03 1.66 0.57
N ILE A 61 -6.29 1.44 -0.52
CA ILE A 61 -6.86 0.94 -1.78
C ILE A 61 -7.51 -0.44 -1.60
N CYS A 62 -6.87 -1.35 -0.86
CA CYS A 62 -7.45 -2.66 -0.57
C CYS A 62 -8.76 -2.52 0.21
N ALA A 63 -8.81 -1.65 1.22
CA ALA A 63 -10.00 -1.42 2.03
C ALA A 63 -11.17 -0.85 1.19
N VAL A 64 -10.89 0.12 0.31
CA VAL A 64 -11.88 0.66 -0.64
C VAL A 64 -12.38 -0.43 -1.58
N GLY A 65 -11.49 -1.26 -2.12
CA GLY A 65 -11.85 -2.40 -2.95
C GLY A 65 -12.79 -3.37 -2.25
N ILE A 66 -12.43 -3.81 -1.05
CA ILE A 66 -13.24 -4.72 -0.23
C ILE A 66 -14.61 -4.11 0.08
N PHE A 67 -14.66 -2.81 0.37
CA PHE A 67 -15.91 -2.11 0.63
C PHE A 67 -16.84 -2.14 -0.59
N VAL A 68 -16.32 -1.86 -1.79
CA VAL A 68 -17.10 -1.91 -3.03
C VAL A 68 -17.63 -3.32 -3.32
N LEU A 69 -16.81 -4.36 -3.12
CA LEU A 69 -17.25 -5.75 -3.31
C LEU A 69 -18.33 -6.15 -2.30
N THR A 70 -18.15 -5.79 -1.02
CA THR A 70 -19.10 -6.12 0.04
C THR A 70 -20.44 -5.40 -0.14
N PHE A 71 -20.42 -4.16 -0.66
CA PHE A 71 -21.63 -3.41 -1.01
C PHE A 71 -22.50 -4.12 -2.05
N GLN A 72 -21.93 -5.03 -2.84
CA GLN A 72 -22.63 -5.80 -3.85
C GLN A 72 -23.03 -7.22 -3.39
N ASN A 73 -23.16 -7.43 -2.08
CA ASN A 73 -23.56 -8.69 -1.44
C ASN A 73 -22.59 -9.87 -1.68
N ILE A 74 -21.32 -9.60 -1.94
CA ILE A 74 -20.28 -10.63 -1.97
C ILE A 74 -19.89 -10.96 -0.53
N ASP A 75 -19.72 -12.26 -0.21
CA ASP A 75 -19.27 -12.66 1.12
C ASP A 75 -17.92 -12.01 1.47
N LEU A 76 -17.78 -11.55 2.71
CA LEU A 76 -16.62 -10.79 3.16
C LEU A 76 -15.32 -11.58 2.95
N LYS A 77 -15.35 -12.90 3.19
CA LYS A 77 -14.18 -13.77 3.02
C LYS A 77 -13.73 -13.85 1.57
N ASP A 78 -14.66 -13.74 0.63
CA ASP A 78 -14.39 -13.83 -0.79
C ASP A 78 -13.97 -12.46 -1.34
N ALA A 79 -14.62 -11.38 -0.87
CA ALA A 79 -14.22 -10.01 -1.17
C ALA A 79 -12.78 -9.72 -0.74
N ILE A 80 -12.41 -10.14 0.47
CA ILE A 80 -11.04 -10.01 0.98
C ILE A 80 -10.04 -10.79 0.10
N PHE A 81 -10.37 -12.03 -0.25
CA PHE A 81 -9.48 -12.87 -1.05
C PHE A 81 -9.27 -12.29 -2.46
N GLU A 82 -10.34 -11.89 -3.13
CA GLU A 82 -10.29 -11.28 -4.46
C GLU A 82 -9.54 -9.95 -4.44
N ALA A 83 -9.81 -9.07 -3.47
CA ALA A 83 -9.13 -7.78 -3.38
C ALA A 83 -7.62 -7.94 -3.19
N PHE A 84 -7.18 -8.81 -2.28
CA PHE A 84 -5.75 -9.08 -2.09
C PHE A 84 -5.12 -9.82 -3.28
N SER A 85 -5.88 -10.63 -4.01
CA SER A 85 -5.38 -11.27 -5.23
C SER A 85 -5.21 -10.27 -6.37
N ALA A 86 -6.18 -9.36 -6.53
CA ALA A 86 -6.20 -8.31 -7.54
C ALA A 86 -5.04 -7.32 -7.33
N VAL A 87 -4.93 -6.71 -6.15
CA VAL A 87 -3.85 -5.74 -5.86
C VAL A 87 -2.47 -6.41 -5.85
N GLY A 88 -2.39 -7.67 -5.42
CA GLY A 88 -1.16 -8.46 -5.51
C GLY A 88 -0.83 -8.95 -6.92
N THR A 89 -1.70 -8.73 -7.90
CA THR A 89 -1.64 -9.30 -9.26
C THR A 89 -1.29 -10.78 -9.26
N VAL A 90 -1.89 -11.55 -8.36
CA VAL A 90 -1.56 -12.97 -8.16
C VAL A 90 -2.31 -13.85 -9.17
N GLY A 91 -3.51 -13.44 -9.56
CA GLY A 91 -4.34 -14.16 -10.52
C GLY A 91 -5.09 -15.36 -9.95
N LEU A 92 -5.07 -15.57 -8.62
CA LEU A 92 -5.86 -16.60 -7.95
C LEU A 92 -7.26 -16.08 -7.64
N THR A 93 -8.28 -16.92 -7.83
CA THR A 93 -9.67 -16.62 -7.50
C THR A 93 -10.29 -17.79 -6.77
N LYS A 94 -11.33 -17.52 -5.96
CA LYS A 94 -12.22 -18.57 -5.43
C LYS A 94 -13.31 -19.00 -6.44
N GLY A 95 -13.25 -18.52 -7.67
CA GLY A 95 -14.20 -18.81 -8.74
C GLY A 95 -15.35 -17.82 -8.85
N ILE A 96 -15.33 -16.72 -8.08
CA ILE A 96 -16.40 -15.71 -8.10
C ILE A 96 -16.20 -14.63 -9.17
N THR A 97 -14.97 -14.44 -9.68
CA THR A 97 -14.63 -13.38 -10.64
C THR A 97 -15.52 -13.34 -11.91
N PRO A 98 -15.94 -14.47 -12.51
CA PRO A 98 -16.81 -14.46 -13.70
C PRO A 98 -18.21 -13.91 -13.39
N ALA A 99 -18.74 -14.24 -12.21
CA ALA A 99 -20.09 -13.89 -11.77
C ALA A 99 -20.19 -12.48 -11.15
N LEU A 100 -19.08 -11.74 -11.10
CA LEU A 100 -19.09 -10.41 -10.51
C LEU A 100 -19.93 -9.42 -11.34
N PRO A 101 -20.72 -8.56 -10.67
CA PRO A 101 -21.41 -7.45 -11.31
C PRO A 101 -20.42 -6.43 -11.90
N THR A 102 -20.88 -5.64 -12.86
CA THR A 102 -20.04 -4.74 -13.67
C THR A 102 -19.20 -3.76 -12.82
N LEU A 103 -19.77 -3.24 -11.73
CA LEU A 103 -19.06 -2.31 -10.84
C LEU A 103 -17.92 -3.01 -10.07
N SER A 104 -18.13 -4.21 -9.53
CA SER A 104 -17.07 -5.02 -8.90
C SER A 104 -15.97 -5.38 -9.88
N LYS A 105 -16.31 -5.69 -11.14
CA LYS A 105 -15.31 -5.94 -12.19
C LYS A 105 -14.45 -4.72 -12.44
N LEU A 106 -15.05 -3.52 -12.55
CA LEU A 106 -14.30 -2.27 -12.68
C LEU A 106 -13.39 -2.01 -11.47
N ALA A 107 -13.89 -2.25 -10.26
CA ALA A 107 -13.08 -2.12 -9.05
C ALA A 107 -11.86 -3.06 -9.09
N ILE A 108 -12.05 -4.35 -9.42
CA ILE A 108 -10.96 -5.32 -9.54
C ILE A 108 -9.95 -4.92 -10.62
N ILE A 109 -10.40 -4.42 -11.78
CA ILE A 109 -9.51 -3.95 -12.85
C ILE A 109 -8.63 -2.80 -12.33
N LEU A 110 -9.22 -1.83 -11.62
CA LEU A 110 -8.47 -0.72 -11.01
C LEU A 110 -7.50 -1.21 -9.93
N LEU A 111 -7.90 -2.18 -9.12
CA LEU A 111 -7.04 -2.81 -8.12
C LEU A 111 -5.83 -3.51 -8.77
N MET A 112 -6.05 -4.27 -9.85
CA MET A 112 -4.98 -4.92 -10.61
C MET A 112 -4.03 -3.92 -11.26
N TYR A 113 -4.57 -2.86 -11.86
CA TYR A 113 -3.77 -1.80 -12.47
C TYR A 113 -2.89 -1.10 -11.43
N SER A 114 -3.47 -0.72 -10.28
CA SER A 114 -2.73 -0.09 -9.19
C SER A 114 -1.66 -1.00 -8.59
N GLY A 115 -1.98 -2.29 -8.43
CA GLY A 115 -1.05 -3.32 -8.01
C GLY A 115 0.16 -3.49 -8.92
N ARG A 116 -0.02 -3.34 -10.24
CA ARG A 116 1.03 -3.50 -11.25
C ARG A 116 1.90 -2.27 -11.46
N VAL A 117 1.27 -1.09 -11.59
CA VAL A 117 1.97 0.20 -11.83
C VAL A 117 2.77 0.63 -10.60
N GLY A 118 2.41 0.11 -9.43
CA GLY A 118 2.99 0.45 -8.16
C GLY A 118 2.13 1.51 -7.48
N THR A 119 1.68 1.16 -6.27
CA THR A 119 0.81 1.99 -5.43
C THR A 119 1.36 3.40 -5.24
N LEU A 120 2.67 3.56 -5.07
CA LEU A 120 3.29 4.88 -4.93
C LEU A 120 3.29 5.69 -6.24
N SER A 121 3.49 5.04 -7.38
CA SER A 121 3.46 5.70 -8.70
C SER A 121 2.05 6.20 -9.02
N VAL A 122 1.01 5.42 -8.68
CA VAL A 122 -0.38 5.84 -8.80
C VAL A 122 -0.70 6.99 -7.84
N ALA A 123 -0.24 6.90 -6.59
CA ALA A 123 -0.39 8.00 -5.63
C ALA A 123 0.27 9.29 -6.14
N MET A 124 1.49 9.20 -6.70
CA MET A 124 2.19 10.33 -7.29
C MET A 124 1.51 10.87 -8.54
N ALA A 125 0.95 10.01 -9.39
CA ALA A 125 0.25 10.44 -10.61
C ALA A 125 -1.07 11.18 -10.29
N VAL A 126 -1.76 10.77 -9.22
CA VAL A 126 -2.98 11.44 -8.74
C VAL A 126 -2.65 12.69 -7.91
N SER A 127 -1.48 12.72 -7.26
CA SER A 127 -1.03 13.89 -6.52
C SER A 127 -0.59 14.98 -7.47
N ILE A 128 -1.30 16.10 -7.48
CA ILE A 128 -0.86 17.32 -8.16
C ILE A 128 0.48 17.73 -7.52
N GLU A 129 1.57 17.68 -8.30
CA GLU A 129 2.89 18.10 -7.87
C GLU A 129 2.85 19.59 -7.50
N HIS A 130 2.54 19.88 -6.24
CA HIS A 130 2.79 21.20 -5.68
C HIS A 130 4.30 21.29 -5.52
N ARG A 131 4.97 21.86 -6.53
CA ARG A 131 6.35 22.33 -6.46
C ARG A 131 6.47 23.53 -5.51
N ASP A 132 5.91 23.44 -4.33
CA ASP A 132 6.30 24.31 -3.24
C ASP A 132 7.60 23.75 -2.66
N LYS A 133 8.71 24.06 -3.34
CA LYS A 133 9.95 24.31 -2.61
C LYS A 133 9.71 25.58 -1.79
N SER A 134 8.91 25.47 -0.72
CA SER A 134 8.69 26.59 0.18
C SER A 134 10.04 26.91 0.80
N VAL A 135 10.68 27.98 0.31
CA VAL A 135 11.94 28.49 0.85
C VAL A 135 11.75 28.90 2.31
N ILE A 136 10.50 29.19 2.68
CA ILE A 136 10.06 29.54 4.03
C ILE A 136 9.37 28.32 4.66
N LYS A 137 9.81 27.94 5.86
CA LYS A 137 9.18 26.90 6.68
C LYS A 137 8.17 27.54 7.63
N ASN A 138 6.97 26.98 7.67
CA ASN A 138 5.94 27.35 8.64
C ASN A 138 6.37 26.97 10.08
N PRO A 139 5.85 27.67 11.11
CA PRO A 139 6.14 27.33 12.51
C PRO A 139 5.71 25.90 12.84
N VAL A 140 6.50 25.22 13.66
CA VAL A 140 6.23 23.83 14.07
C VAL A 140 5.18 23.83 15.18
N GLU A 141 4.00 23.30 14.87
CA GLU A 141 2.95 23.08 15.86
C GLU A 141 3.06 21.67 16.44
N LYS A 142 3.04 21.55 17.77
CA LYS A 142 3.10 20.25 18.46
C LYS A 142 1.69 19.72 18.64
N ILE A 143 1.27 18.83 17.76
CA ILE A 143 0.00 18.11 17.91
C ILE A 143 0.24 16.87 18.76
N ILE A 144 -0.58 16.69 19.79
CA ILE A 144 -0.56 15.48 20.62
C ILE A 144 -1.23 14.37 19.81
N ILE A 145 -0.46 13.34 19.48
CA ILE A 145 -0.95 12.09 18.90
C ILE A 145 -0.78 11.04 20.00
N GLY A 146 -1.86 10.36 20.36
CA GLY A 146 -1.88 9.34 21.41
C GLY A 146 -1.06 8.11 21.06
#